data_AF-Q2CGJ0-F1
#
_entry.id   AF-Q2CGJ0-F1
#
_cell.length_a   1.000
_cell.length_b   1.000
_cell.length_c   1.000
_cell.angle_alpha   90.00
_cell.angle_beta   90.00
_cell.angle_gamma   90.00
#
_symmetry.space_group_name_H-M   'P 1'
#
loop_
_entity.id
_entity.type
_entity.pdbx_description
1 polymer ?
#
loop_
_entity_poly.entity_id
_entity_poly.type
_entity_poly.pdbx_seq_one_letter_code
_entity_poly.pdbx_strand_id
1 'polypeptide(L)'
;MSDFTSIVSTNAVRGAYRSAQTLNGERPPLAEGQAAKPDSFSSFVQTAATDAVGTVREADAAMKAGVTGEMDTQAVVEATLALESTVKVAVSVRDKVVEAYQQVMQMPI
;
A
#
# COMPACT_ATOMS: atom_id res chain seq x y z
N MET A 1 -37.54 -14.68 -3.55
CA MET A 1 -36.28 -14.49 -4.31
C MET A 1 -36.44 -13.24 -5.15
N SER A 2 -36.07 -12.06 -4.64
CA SER A 2 -36.08 -10.80 -5.41
C SER A 2 -35.55 -9.62 -4.57
N ASP A 3 -34.25 -9.59 -4.24
CA ASP A 3 -33.62 -8.46 -3.53
C ASP A 3 -32.14 -8.27 -3.91
N PHE A 4 -31.84 -8.05 -5.20
CA PHE A 4 -30.47 -7.70 -5.66
C PHE A 4 -30.38 -6.33 -6.36
N THR A 5 -31.49 -5.61 -6.53
CA THR A 5 -31.54 -4.37 -7.34
C THR A 5 -31.23 -3.08 -6.57
N SER A 6 -31.06 -3.12 -5.24
CA SER A 6 -30.78 -1.92 -4.42
C SER A 6 -29.29 -1.54 -4.28
N ILE A 7 -28.35 -2.29 -4.86
CA ILE A 7 -26.91 -2.10 -4.57
C ILE A 7 -26.28 -0.92 -5.34
N VAL A 8 -26.92 -0.41 -6.40
CA VAL A 8 -26.47 0.83 -7.06
C VAL A 8 -27.42 1.95 -6.69
N SER A 9 -27.20 2.52 -5.50
CA SER A 9 -27.96 3.66 -4.99
C SER A 9 -27.93 4.82 -5.99
N THR A 10 -29.08 5.13 -6.58
CA THR A 10 -29.33 6.29 -7.46
C THR A 10 -28.87 7.61 -6.82
N ASN A 11 -28.80 7.68 -5.49
CA ASN A 11 -28.28 8.85 -4.77
C ASN A 11 -26.75 8.97 -4.87
N ALA A 12 -26.02 7.86 -4.85
CA ALA A 12 -24.56 7.86 -5.01
C ALA A 12 -24.15 8.27 -6.44
N VAL A 13 -24.88 7.78 -7.45
CA VAL A 13 -24.65 8.13 -8.86
C VAL A 13 -24.96 9.62 -9.12
N ARG A 14 -26.04 10.15 -8.54
CA ARG A 14 -26.37 11.58 -8.64
C ARG A 14 -25.36 12.49 -7.94
N GLY A 15 -24.77 12.03 -6.84
CA GLY A 15 -23.68 12.74 -6.15
C GLY A 15 -22.42 12.84 -7.02
N ALA A 16 -22.01 11.72 -7.62
CA ALA A 16 -20.85 11.65 -8.49
C ALA A 16 -21.03 12.48 -9.79
N TYR A 17 -22.24 12.50 -10.36
CA TYR A 17 -22.53 13.31 -11.54
C TYR A 17 -22.46 14.82 -11.25
N ARG A 18 -22.92 15.23 -10.07
CA ARG A 18 -22.86 16.64 -9.62
C ARG A 18 -21.41 17.09 -9.38
N SER A 19 -20.57 16.25 -8.77
CA SER A 19 -19.14 16.54 -8.58
C SER A 19 -18.37 16.59 -9.90
N ALA A 20 -18.79 15.83 -10.92
CA ALA A 20 -18.20 15.92 -12.24
C ALA A 20 -18.60 17.22 -12.98
N GLN A 21 -19.84 17.70 -12.78
CA GLN A 21 -20.28 18.97 -13.36
C GLN A 21 -19.57 20.19 -12.75
N THR A 22 -19.25 20.17 -11.45
CA THR A 22 -18.46 21.24 -10.82
C THR A 22 -17.00 21.30 -11.31
N LEU A 23 -16.46 20.20 -11.84
CA LEU A 23 -15.14 20.17 -12.45
C LEU A 23 -15.13 20.69 -13.90
N ASN A 24 -16.28 20.63 -14.59
CA ASN A 24 -16.42 21.03 -15.99
C ASN A 24 -16.93 22.48 -16.17
N GLY A 25 -17.43 23.13 -15.11
CA GLY A 25 -18.14 24.40 -15.20
C GLY A 25 -17.38 25.65 -14.72
N GLU A 26 -16.40 25.51 -13.83
CA GLU A 26 -15.67 26.64 -13.27
C GLU A 26 -14.19 26.28 -13.16
N ARG A 27 -13.38 26.74 -14.11
CA ARG A 27 -11.92 26.74 -13.97
C ARG A 27 -11.57 27.81 -12.93
N PRO A 28 -11.21 27.45 -11.69
CA PRO A 28 -10.75 28.45 -10.73
C PRO A 28 -9.45 29.05 -11.27
N PRO A 29 -9.11 30.31 -10.91
CA PRO A 29 -7.78 30.84 -11.22
C PRO A 29 -6.75 29.84 -10.70
N LEU A 30 -5.74 29.57 -11.53
CA LEU A 30 -4.64 28.65 -11.24
C LEU A 30 -4.19 28.84 -9.78
N ALA A 31 -4.58 27.91 -8.92
CA ALA A 31 -4.01 27.80 -7.60
C ALA A 31 -2.56 27.36 -7.80
N GLU A 32 -1.66 28.33 -7.79
CA GLU A 32 -0.26 28.09 -7.46
C GLU A 32 -0.22 27.20 -6.21
N GLY A 33 0.43 26.05 -6.34
CA GLY A 33 0.85 25.26 -5.19
C GLY A 33 -0.25 24.53 -4.42
N GLN A 34 -0.95 23.61 -5.08
CA GLN A 34 -1.20 22.33 -4.38
C GLN A 34 0.07 21.50 -4.45
N ALA A 35 1.07 21.94 -3.68
CA ALA A 35 2.10 21.06 -3.19
C ALA A 35 1.37 19.90 -2.51
N ALA A 36 1.37 18.73 -3.16
CA ALA A 36 1.17 17.48 -2.46
C ALA A 36 2.03 17.58 -1.20
N LYS A 37 1.39 17.43 -0.04
CA LYS A 37 2.08 17.56 1.25
C LYS A 37 3.41 16.80 1.18
N PRO A 38 4.54 17.41 1.59
CA PRO A 38 5.85 16.76 1.57
C PRO A 38 5.92 15.47 2.41
N ASP A 39 4.87 15.16 3.17
CA ASP A 39 4.74 13.97 4.00
C ASP A 39 4.21 12.71 3.28
N SER A 40 3.78 12.77 2.01
CA SER A 40 2.99 11.65 1.43
C SER A 40 3.80 10.39 1.14
N PHE A 41 4.99 10.52 0.54
CA PHE A 41 5.83 9.37 0.21
C PHE A 41 6.55 8.80 1.43
N SER A 42 7.09 9.66 2.29
CA SER A 42 7.76 9.22 3.53
C SER A 42 6.80 8.51 4.47
N SER A 43 5.59 9.04 4.67
CA SER A 43 4.55 8.37 5.47
C SER A 43 4.09 7.06 4.84
N PHE A 44 3.91 7.00 3.52
CA PHE A 44 3.58 5.76 2.82
C PHE A 44 4.66 4.69 3.05
N VAL A 45 5.93 5.05 2.87
CA VAL A 45 7.07 4.14 3.09
C VAL A 45 7.13 3.71 4.57
N GLN A 46 6.87 4.62 5.51
CA GLN A 46 6.87 4.31 6.94
C GLN A 46 5.76 3.31 7.31
N THR A 47 4.55 3.51 6.79
CA THR A 47 3.43 2.58 6.97
C THR A 47 3.77 1.23 6.34
N ALA A 48 4.22 1.21 5.09
CA ALA A 48 4.60 -0.02 4.39
C ALA A 48 5.71 -0.79 5.12
N ALA A 49 6.70 -0.09 5.69
CA ALA A 49 7.75 -0.70 6.50
C ALA A 49 7.21 -1.28 7.82
N THR A 50 6.26 -0.60 8.46
CA THR A 50 5.61 -1.09 9.69
C THR A 50 4.79 -2.34 9.41
N ASP A 51 4.01 -2.33 8.32
CA ASP A 51 3.21 -3.46 7.88
C ASP A 51 4.08 -4.66 7.51
N ALA A 52 5.20 -4.42 6.81
CA ALA A 52 6.17 -5.46 6.48
C ALA A 52 6.70 -6.20 7.72
N VAL A 53 7.03 -5.46 8.78
CA VAL A 53 7.45 -6.06 10.06
C VAL A 53 6.30 -6.85 10.71
N GLY A 54 5.07 -6.35 10.60
CA GLY A 54 3.86 -7.05 11.02
C GLY A 54 3.73 -8.42 10.33
N THR A 55 3.79 -8.43 8.99
CA THR A 55 3.71 -9.67 8.19
C THR A 55 4.78 -10.67 8.56
N VAL A 56 6.02 -10.22 8.82
CA VAL A 56 7.12 -11.12 9.23
C VAL A 56 6.81 -11.78 10.57
N ARG A 57 6.35 -11.01 11.55
CA ARG A 57 6.01 -11.53 12.89
C ARG A 57 4.82 -12.48 12.85
N GLU A 58 3.82 -12.17 12.03
CA GLU A 58 2.65 -13.01 11.85
C GLU A 58 3.04 -14.35 11.18
N ALA A 59 3.91 -14.32 10.18
CA ALA A 59 4.46 -15.52 9.57
C ALA A 59 5.27 -16.37 10.57
N ASP A 60 6.10 -15.74 11.41
CA ASP A 60 6.83 -16.45 12.47
C ASP A 60 5.88 -17.11 13.49
N ALA A 61 4.79 -16.44 13.86
CA ALA A 61 3.78 -16.99 14.75
C ALA A 61 3.03 -18.16 14.09
N ALA A 62 2.66 -18.01 12.82
CA ALA A 62 2.02 -19.05 12.04
C ALA A 62 2.91 -20.29 11.89
N MET A 63 4.20 -20.12 11.59
CA MET A 63 5.16 -21.22 11.53
C MET A 63 5.29 -21.95 12.87
N LYS A 64 5.37 -21.21 13.98
CA LYS A 64 5.41 -21.82 15.33
C LYS A 64 4.16 -22.65 15.62
N ALA A 65 2.98 -22.10 15.35
CA ALA A 65 1.71 -22.79 15.54
C ALA A 65 1.56 -23.99 14.58
N GLY A 66 2.12 -23.90 13.37
CA GLY A 66 2.16 -24.99 12.41
C GLY A 66 3.01 -26.17 12.88
N VAL A 67 4.16 -25.91 13.50
CA VAL A 67 5.04 -26.95 14.05
C VAL A 67 4.40 -27.64 15.27
N THR A 68 3.60 -26.93 16.07
CA THR A 68 2.86 -27.51 17.21
C THR A 68 1.55 -28.19 16.78
N GLY A 69 1.15 -28.08 15.51
CA GLY A 69 -0.11 -28.63 14.99
C GLY A 69 -1.35 -27.84 15.37
N GLU A 70 -1.18 -26.63 15.92
CA GLU A 70 -2.27 -25.72 16.33
C GLU A 70 -2.81 -24.89 15.16
N MET A 71 -2.09 -24.86 14.02
CA MET A 71 -2.49 -24.15 12.81
C MET A 71 -2.46 -25.09 11.60
N ASP A 72 -3.42 -24.90 10.69
CA ASP A 72 -3.50 -25.71 9.46
C ASP A 72 -2.31 -25.45 8.54
N THR A 73 -1.85 -26.51 7.86
CA THR A 73 -0.69 -26.46 6.97
C THR A 73 -0.89 -25.50 5.80
N GLN A 74 -2.12 -25.30 5.32
CA GLN A 74 -2.41 -24.32 4.27
C GLN A 74 -2.17 -22.88 4.76
N ALA A 75 -2.58 -22.57 6.00
CA ALA A 75 -2.39 -21.26 6.60
C ALA A 75 -0.90 -20.93 6.80
N VAL A 76 -0.09 -21.93 7.16
CA VAL A 76 1.37 -21.77 7.30
C VAL A 76 2.01 -21.43 5.95
N VAL A 77 1.58 -22.10 4.87
CA VAL A 77 2.09 -21.84 3.51
C VAL A 77 1.69 -20.43 3.05
N GLU A 78 0.45 -20.02 3.29
CA GLU A 78 -0.03 -18.68 2.95
C GLU A 78 0.78 -17.59 3.67
N ALA A 79 1.00 -17.74 4.98
CA ALA A 79 1.80 -16.82 5.76
C ALA A 79 3.27 -16.77 5.28
N THR A 80 3.83 -17.92 4.87
CA THR A 80 5.19 -18.00 4.31
C THR A 80 5.30 -17.31 2.96
N LEU A 81 4.31 -17.44 2.08
CA LEU A 81 4.27 -16.75 0.79
C LEU A 81 4.17 -15.23 0.96
N ALA A 82 3.36 -14.77 1.92
CA ALA A 82 3.26 -13.35 2.27
C ALA A 82 4.62 -12.82 2.78
N LEU A 83 5.29 -13.56 3.66
CA LEU A 83 6.64 -13.25 4.13
C LEU A 83 7.66 -13.17 2.99
N GLU A 84 7.68 -14.15 2.09
CA GLU A 84 8.64 -14.18 0.97
C GLU A 84 8.49 -12.95 0.06
N SER A 85 7.24 -12.60 -0.28
CA SER A 85 6.93 -11.41 -1.06
C SER A 85 7.44 -10.13 -0.38
N THR A 86 7.16 -9.98 0.92
CA THR A 86 7.61 -8.83 1.72
C THR A 86 9.13 -8.74 1.78
N VAL A 87 9.83 -9.85 2.03
CA VAL A 87 11.30 -9.89 2.07
C VAL A 87 11.89 -9.51 0.72
N LYS A 88 11.32 -9.99 -0.39
CA LYS A 88 11.79 -9.64 -1.74
C LYS A 88 11.68 -8.13 -2.01
N VAL A 89 10.58 -7.51 -1.58
CA VAL A 89 10.41 -6.06 -1.68
C VAL A 89 11.42 -5.32 -0.81
N ALA A 90 11.62 -5.76 0.44
CA ALA A 90 12.58 -5.15 1.36
C ALA A 90 14.03 -5.19 0.81
N VAL A 91 14.45 -6.33 0.22
CA VAL A 91 15.76 -6.44 -0.44
C VAL A 91 15.86 -5.51 -1.65
N SER A 92 14.79 -5.40 -2.44
CA SER A 92 14.78 -4.48 -3.59
C SER A 92 14.94 -3.02 -3.16
N VAL A 93 14.30 -2.62 -2.05
CA VAL A 93 14.46 -1.27 -1.47
C VAL A 93 15.89 -1.08 -0.94
N ARG A 94 16.44 -2.07 -0.23
CA ARG A 94 17.84 -2.05 0.25
C ARG A 94 18.80 -1.79 -0.90
N ASP A 95 18.63 -2.51 -2.01
CA ASP A 95 19.50 -2.39 -3.19
C ASP A 95 19.41 -0.99 -3.79
N LYS A 96 18.22 -0.40 -3.87
CA LYS A 96 18.03 0.97 -4.36
C LYS A 96 18.64 2.04 -3.46
N VAL A 97 18.58 1.86 -2.14
CA VAL A 97 19.24 2.78 -1.19
C VAL A 97 20.75 2.70 -1.32
N VAL A 98 21.30 1.49 -1.49
CA VAL A 98 22.74 1.29 -1.72
C VAL A 98 23.18 1.91 -3.04
N GLU A 99 22.41 1.73 -4.12
CA GLU A 99 22.67 2.35 -5.43
C GLU A 99 22.70 3.88 -5.34
N ALA A 100 21.70 4.49 -4.69
CA ALA A 100 21.63 5.93 -4.50
C ALA A 100 22.83 6.47 -3.69
N TYR A 101 23.26 5.74 -2.65
CA TYR A 101 24.45 6.11 -1.88
C TYR A 101 25.73 6.05 -2.72
N GLN A 102 25.91 4.99 -3.51
CA GLN A 102 27.08 4.86 -4.40
C GLN A 102 27.12 5.95 -5.46
N GLN A 103 25.96 6.33 -6.03
CA GLN A 103 25.86 7.40 -7.02
C GLN A 103 26.31 8.76 -6.46
N VAL A 104 25.91 9.09 -5.23
CA VAL A 104 26.34 10.33 -4.55
C VAL A 104 27.84 10.33 -4.30
N MET A 105 28.42 9.19 -3.92
CA MET A 105 29.87 9.07 -3.70
C MET A 105 30.70 9.16 -5.00
N GLN A 106 30.15 8.80 -6.14
CA GLN A 106 30.85 8.83 -7.44
C GLN A 106 30.85 10.20 -8.10
N MET A 107 30.08 11.18 -7.59
CA MET A 107 30.17 12.55 -8.08
C MET A 107 31.55 13.13 -7.71
N PRO A 108 32.39 13.50 -8.69
CA PRO A 108 33.62 14.23 -8.41
C PRO A 108 33.27 15.59 -7.82
N ILE A 109 33.89 15.93 -6.69
CA ILE A 109 33.89 17.29 -6.12
C ILE A 109 34.67 18.26 -7.01
#